data_AF-A0A1I7F0C1-F1
#
_entry.id   AF-A0A1I7F0C1-F1
#
_cell.length_a   1.000
_cell.length_b   1.000
_cell.length_c   1.000
_cell.angle_alpha   90.00
_cell.angle_beta   90.00
_cell.angle_gamma   90.00
#
_symmetry.space_group_name_H-M   'P 1'
#
loop_
_entity.id
_entity.type
_entity.pdbx_description
1 polymer ?
#
loop_
_entity_poly.entity_id
_entity_poly.type
_entity_poly.pdbx_seq_one_letter_code
_entity_poly.pdbx_strand_id
1 'polypeptide(L)'
;MTQESSQDPEQCTLSVSFDAQQLSSQLNWQFEPNSLPWYGGNAGAILFNPKEQLSVEILAFGSKASGFDGFKVIECAILTRPQITRLTPGEAVRFASPSPFDGATGACVLMEGFSPEPALGQSAFAERLRQPGYSMYGLQSDGFLTVAKAPGRWDLSFYLTVELAFAGREPVRRVYYFDPESEVGDGGHPTDGGGRRTQPRK
;
A
#
# COMPACT_ATOMS: atom_id res chain seq x y z
N MET A 1 -21.67 30.16 10.75
CA MET A 1 -20.43 30.03 9.95
C MET A 1 -19.50 29.15 10.76
N THR A 2 -19.58 27.85 10.55
CA THR A 2 -18.74 26.89 11.27
C THR A 2 -17.40 26.88 10.56
N GLN A 3 -16.34 27.32 11.24
CA GLN A 3 -14.98 27.19 10.73
C GLN A 3 -14.69 25.69 10.56
N GLU A 4 -14.57 25.22 9.32
CA GLU A 4 -13.90 23.96 9.05
C GLU A 4 -12.46 24.13 9.52
N SER A 5 -12.08 23.46 10.61
CA SER A 5 -10.69 23.40 11.02
C SER A 5 -9.92 22.73 9.87
N SER A 6 -8.97 23.45 9.29
CA SER A 6 -7.96 22.90 8.39
C SER A 6 -7.05 21.97 9.20
N GLN A 7 -7.54 20.76 9.50
CA GLN A 7 -6.65 19.68 9.86
C GLN A 7 -5.93 19.26 8.57
N ASP A 8 -4.60 19.24 8.64
CA ASP A 8 -3.79 18.61 7.60
C ASP A 8 -4.29 17.18 7.38
N PRO A 9 -4.32 16.69 6.12
CA PRO A 9 -4.77 15.34 5.83
C PRO A 9 -3.94 14.33 6.63
N GLU A 10 -4.61 13.34 7.22
CA GLU A 10 -3.93 12.23 7.90
C GLU A 10 -3.02 11.51 6.90
N GLN A 11 -1.80 11.19 7.33
CA GLN A 11 -0.83 10.52 6.48
C GLN A 11 -0.69 9.06 6.89
N CYS A 12 -0.57 8.20 5.89
CA CYS A 12 -0.18 6.83 6.06
C CYS A 12 1.01 6.50 5.16
N THR A 13 1.80 5.52 5.58
CA THR A 13 3.06 5.16 4.95
C THR A 13 3.10 3.67 4.73
N LEU A 14 3.34 3.28 3.48
CA LEU A 14 3.71 1.92 3.12
C LEU A 14 5.23 1.84 2.98
N SER A 15 5.90 1.28 3.99
CA SER A 15 7.34 1.03 3.94
C SER A 15 7.61 -0.37 3.43
N VAL A 16 8.40 -0.49 2.36
CA VAL A 16 8.81 -1.77 1.78
C VAL A 16 10.32 -1.92 1.82
N SER A 17 10.81 -3.16 1.83
CA SER A 17 12.23 -3.43 1.74
C SER A 17 12.56 -4.71 0.98
N PHE A 18 13.77 -4.72 0.42
CA PHE A 18 14.36 -5.87 -0.24
C PHE A 18 15.87 -5.93 -0.04
N ASP A 19 16.41 -7.14 -0.11
CA ASP A 19 17.84 -7.38 -0.27
C ASP A 19 18.18 -7.38 -1.78
N ALA A 20 19.22 -6.66 -2.18
CA ALA A 20 19.70 -6.67 -3.57
C ALA A 20 20.14 -8.07 -4.04
N GLN A 21 20.47 -8.98 -3.13
CA GLN A 21 20.84 -10.37 -3.41
C GLN A 21 19.75 -11.40 -3.06
N GLN A 22 18.56 -11.02 -2.58
CA GLN A 22 17.54 -12.03 -2.23
C GLN A 22 17.15 -12.87 -3.45
N LEU A 23 16.85 -14.15 -3.25
CA LEU A 23 16.39 -15.02 -4.34
C LEU A 23 14.91 -14.80 -4.68
N SER A 24 14.08 -14.51 -3.67
CA SER A 24 12.65 -14.24 -3.82
C SER A 24 12.37 -12.86 -4.41
N SER A 25 11.25 -12.67 -5.11
CA SER A 25 10.75 -11.33 -5.48
C SER A 25 9.82 -10.71 -4.42
N GLN A 26 9.59 -11.40 -3.30
CA GLN A 26 8.72 -10.91 -2.24
C GLN A 26 9.35 -9.74 -1.48
N LEU A 27 8.58 -8.67 -1.27
CA LEU A 27 8.95 -7.55 -0.42
C LEU A 27 8.62 -7.86 1.03
N ASN A 28 9.50 -7.44 1.93
CA ASN A 28 9.10 -7.20 3.32
C ASN A 28 8.38 -5.86 3.35
N TRP A 29 7.28 -5.77 4.09
CA TRP A 29 6.48 -4.54 4.13
C TRP A 29 5.97 -4.24 5.54
N GLN A 30 5.66 -2.98 5.76
CA GLN A 30 5.01 -2.45 6.95
C GLN A 30 4.09 -1.30 6.54
N PHE A 31 2.92 -1.20 7.17
CA PHE A 31 1.99 -0.10 6.98
C PHE A 31 1.85 0.68 8.29
N GLU A 32 2.00 2.00 8.23
CA GLU A 32 1.91 2.90 9.37
C GLU A 32 0.89 4.03 9.11
N PRO A 33 0.05 4.40 10.10
CA PRO A 33 -0.14 3.72 11.38
C PRO A 33 -0.67 2.30 11.17
N ASN A 34 -0.39 1.39 12.11
CA ASN A 34 -0.76 -0.04 11.98
C ASN A 34 -2.28 -0.21 12.05
N SER A 35 -2.95 -0.03 10.90
CA SER A 35 -4.39 -0.12 10.71
C SER A 35 -4.77 -1.49 10.11
N LEU A 36 -4.28 -2.57 10.72
CA LEU A 36 -4.64 -3.94 10.32
C LEU A 36 -5.78 -4.45 11.20
N PRO A 37 -6.95 -4.85 10.66
CA PRO A 37 -7.96 -5.56 11.43
C PRO A 37 -7.37 -6.87 11.98
N TRP A 38 -7.54 -7.12 13.28
CA TRP A 38 -6.92 -8.27 13.96
C TRP A 38 -7.76 -9.55 13.88
N TYR A 39 -9.04 -9.44 13.55
CA TYR A 39 -10.00 -10.55 13.52
C TYR A 39 -11.13 -10.28 12.53
N GLY A 40 -11.88 -11.32 12.18
CA GLY A 40 -12.99 -11.25 11.23
C GLY A 40 -12.56 -11.57 9.79
N GLY A 41 -13.50 -11.44 8.85
CA GLY A 41 -13.28 -11.79 7.43
C GLY A 41 -12.25 -10.92 6.70
N ASN A 42 -11.79 -9.84 7.34
CA ASN A 42 -10.84 -8.88 6.77
C ASN A 42 -9.56 -8.79 7.60
N ALA A 43 -9.28 -9.79 8.44
CA ALA A 43 -8.08 -9.79 9.26
C ALA A 43 -6.82 -9.77 8.38
N GLY A 44 -5.90 -8.86 8.65
CA GLY A 44 -4.66 -8.69 7.88
C GLY A 44 -4.76 -7.79 6.64
N ALA A 45 -5.92 -7.16 6.38
CA ALA A 45 -6.04 -6.15 5.33
C ALA A 45 -5.48 -4.79 5.76
N ILE A 46 -5.03 -3.96 4.80
CA ILE A 46 -4.71 -2.55 5.02
C ILE A 46 -6.02 -1.76 5.11
N LEU A 47 -6.27 -1.10 6.23
CA LEU A 47 -7.37 -0.16 6.37
C LEU A 47 -6.91 1.27 6.09
N PHE A 48 -7.44 1.86 5.03
CA PHE A 48 -7.30 3.28 4.73
C PHE A 48 -8.46 4.09 5.33
N ASN A 49 -8.15 5.26 5.89
CA ASN A 49 -9.18 6.23 6.24
C ASN A 49 -9.49 7.17 5.06
N PRO A 50 -10.75 7.59 4.89
CA PRO A 50 -11.12 8.54 3.85
C PRO A 50 -10.27 9.82 3.91
N LYS A 51 -9.73 10.24 2.75
CA LYS A 51 -8.84 11.40 2.57
C LYS A 51 -7.43 11.25 3.14
N GLU A 52 -7.03 10.07 3.63
CA GLU A 52 -5.63 9.83 3.98
C GLU A 52 -4.72 10.03 2.77
N GLN A 53 -3.49 10.44 3.05
CA GLN A 53 -2.43 10.58 2.05
C GLN A 53 -1.41 9.46 2.23
N LEU A 54 -1.40 8.53 1.28
CA LEU A 54 -0.46 7.41 1.24
C LEU A 54 0.88 7.87 0.64
N SER A 55 1.95 7.69 1.40
CA SER A 55 3.34 7.74 0.91
C SER A 55 3.96 6.34 0.85
N VAL A 56 5.02 6.18 0.03
CA VAL A 56 5.79 4.93 -0.03
C VAL A 56 7.24 5.20 0.29
N GLU A 57 7.78 4.37 1.18
CA GLU A 57 9.19 4.36 1.55
C GLU A 57 9.81 3.04 1.09
N ILE A 58 10.98 3.10 0.48
CA ILE A 58 11.67 1.93 -0.07
C ILE A 58 13.06 1.84 0.54
N LEU A 59 13.32 0.76 1.25
CA LEU A 59 14.63 0.43 1.80
C LEU A 59 15.26 -0.72 1.02
N ALA A 60 16.36 -0.45 0.34
CA ALA A 60 17.19 -1.47 -0.26
C ALA A 60 18.42 -1.70 0.61
N PHE A 61 18.76 -2.96 0.86
CA PHE A 61 20.02 -3.32 1.51
C PHE A 61 20.74 -4.40 0.72
N GLY A 62 22.05 -4.53 0.95
CA GLY A 62 22.84 -5.56 0.28
C GLY A 62 24.22 -5.68 0.90
N SER A 63 24.82 -6.87 0.80
CA SER A 63 26.15 -7.14 1.34
C SER A 63 27.19 -6.24 0.68
N LYS A 64 28.05 -5.58 1.47
CA LYS A 64 29.17 -4.78 0.94
C LYS A 64 30.12 -5.63 0.09
N ALA A 65 30.25 -6.91 0.39
CA ALA A 65 31.08 -7.84 -0.38
C ALA A 65 30.54 -8.10 -1.80
N SER A 66 29.24 -7.90 -2.03
CA SER A 66 28.64 -8.01 -3.37
C SER A 66 28.99 -6.82 -4.28
N GLY A 67 29.46 -5.71 -3.69
CA GLY A 67 29.65 -4.43 -4.37
C GLY A 67 28.36 -3.63 -4.53
N PHE A 68 27.26 -3.95 -3.85
CA PHE A 68 26.01 -3.19 -3.93
C PHE A 68 26.23 -1.71 -3.56
N ASP A 69 25.84 -0.82 -4.48
CA ASP A 69 26.12 0.62 -4.40
C ASP A 69 24.86 1.50 -4.47
N GLY A 70 23.68 0.86 -4.49
CA GLY A 70 22.39 1.54 -4.45
C GLY A 70 21.43 1.07 -5.54
N PHE A 71 20.34 1.81 -5.69
CA PHE A 71 19.27 1.47 -6.63
C PHE A 71 18.54 2.71 -7.13
N LYS A 72 17.76 2.52 -8.19
CA LYS A 72 16.81 3.52 -8.72
C LYS A 72 15.46 2.85 -8.88
N VAL A 73 14.39 3.59 -8.57
CA VAL A 73 13.02 3.16 -8.90
C VAL A 73 12.78 3.44 -10.38
N ILE A 74 12.38 2.40 -11.11
CA ILE A 74 11.96 2.50 -12.51
C ILE A 74 10.43 2.59 -12.58
N GLU A 75 9.74 1.81 -11.76
CA GLU A 75 8.28 1.78 -11.69
C GLU A 75 7.83 1.36 -10.30
N CYS A 76 6.84 2.06 -9.75
CA CYS A 76 6.16 1.70 -8.52
C CYS A 76 4.65 1.71 -8.80
N ALA A 77 4.04 0.53 -8.83
CA ALA A 77 2.67 0.33 -9.26
C ALA A 77 1.82 -0.32 -8.16
N ILE A 78 0.65 0.24 -7.93
CA ILE A 78 -0.40 -0.32 -7.08
C ILE A 78 -1.53 -0.78 -7.99
N LEU A 79 -1.79 -2.08 -7.99
CA LEU A 79 -2.91 -2.70 -8.68
C LEU A 79 -4.01 -2.96 -7.67
N THR A 80 -5.24 -2.67 -8.05
CA THR A 80 -6.41 -2.83 -7.18
C THR A 80 -7.52 -3.56 -7.92
N ARG A 81 -8.26 -4.42 -7.21
CA ARG A 81 -9.42 -5.12 -7.75
C ARG A 81 -10.63 -4.84 -6.86
N PRO A 82 -11.62 -4.06 -7.33
CA PRO A 82 -12.74 -3.68 -6.50
C PRO A 82 -13.65 -4.87 -6.20
N GLN A 83 -14.09 -4.96 -4.96
CA GLN A 83 -15.10 -5.91 -4.53
C GLN A 83 -16.52 -5.31 -4.62
N ILE A 84 -17.52 -6.18 -4.44
CA ILE A 84 -18.94 -5.81 -4.42
C ILE A 84 -19.22 -4.99 -3.17
N THR A 85 -19.83 -3.81 -3.34
CA THR A 85 -20.26 -2.94 -2.24
C THR A 85 -21.74 -3.09 -1.91
N ARG A 86 -22.55 -3.59 -2.87
CA ARG A 86 -23.97 -3.84 -2.65
C ARG A 86 -24.50 -4.98 -3.49
N LEU A 87 -25.18 -5.92 -2.82
CA LEU A 87 -25.87 -7.07 -3.43
C LEU A 87 -27.30 -7.16 -2.87
N THR A 88 -28.26 -6.49 -3.51
CA THR A 88 -29.67 -6.48 -3.07
C THR A 88 -30.56 -7.13 -4.15
N PRO A 89 -31.47 -8.07 -3.81
CA PRO A 89 -32.37 -8.69 -4.79
C PRO A 89 -33.22 -7.65 -5.52
N GLY A 90 -33.26 -7.74 -6.86
CA GLY A 90 -34.04 -6.81 -7.70
C GLY A 90 -33.35 -5.48 -7.99
N GLU A 91 -32.15 -5.26 -7.47
CA GLU A 91 -31.30 -4.11 -7.82
C GLU A 91 -30.05 -4.54 -8.59
N ALA A 92 -29.47 -3.62 -9.35
CA ALA A 92 -28.18 -3.86 -10.00
C ALA A 92 -27.07 -4.00 -8.97
N VAL A 93 -26.19 -4.99 -9.14
CA VAL A 93 -24.98 -5.17 -8.34
C VAL A 93 -24.11 -3.92 -8.45
N ARG A 94 -23.57 -3.45 -7.32
CA ARG A 94 -22.63 -2.33 -7.30
C ARG A 94 -21.27 -2.80 -6.84
N PHE A 95 -20.25 -2.29 -7.52
CA PHE A 95 -18.85 -2.48 -7.19
C PHE A 95 -18.28 -1.16 -6.64
N ALA A 96 -17.18 -1.26 -5.89
CA ALA A 96 -16.37 -0.10 -5.60
C ALA A 96 -15.77 0.49 -6.90
N SER A 97 -15.28 1.73 -6.84
CA SER A 97 -14.50 2.33 -7.93
C SER A 97 -13.30 1.45 -8.29
N PRO A 98 -12.75 1.51 -9.51
CA PRO A 98 -11.61 0.66 -9.91
C PRO A 98 -10.41 0.71 -8.95
N SER A 99 -10.21 1.83 -8.25
CA SER A 99 -9.15 2.06 -7.28
C SER A 99 -9.69 2.85 -6.08
N PRO A 100 -9.10 2.69 -4.87
CA PRO A 100 -9.43 3.47 -3.69
C PRO A 100 -8.83 4.88 -3.70
N PHE A 101 -7.99 5.25 -4.69
CA PHE A 101 -7.31 6.54 -4.73
C PHE A 101 -8.05 7.56 -5.61
N ASP A 102 -8.13 8.81 -5.14
CA ASP A 102 -8.71 9.93 -5.87
C ASP A 102 -7.93 10.19 -7.18
N GLY A 103 -8.66 10.47 -8.26
CA GLY A 103 -8.08 10.72 -9.58
C GLY A 103 -7.66 9.46 -10.36
N ALA A 104 -7.67 8.28 -9.73
CA ALA A 104 -7.43 7.03 -10.43
C ALA A 104 -8.58 6.69 -11.39
N THR A 105 -8.27 6.50 -12.68
CA THR A 105 -9.25 6.14 -13.71
C THR A 105 -9.41 4.63 -13.90
N GLY A 106 -8.41 3.85 -13.49
CA GLY A 106 -8.37 2.40 -13.63
C GLY A 106 -7.81 1.69 -12.41
N ALA A 107 -7.65 0.38 -12.54
CA ALA A 107 -7.16 -0.51 -11.49
C ALA A 107 -5.67 -0.34 -11.16
N CYS A 108 -4.87 0.22 -12.08
CA CYS A 108 -3.44 0.42 -11.91
C CYS A 108 -3.15 1.90 -11.62
N VAL A 109 -2.47 2.16 -10.51
CA VAL A 109 -2.02 3.49 -10.09
C VAL A 109 -0.50 3.47 -10.00
N LEU A 110 0.15 4.43 -10.65
CA LEU A 110 1.60 4.60 -10.61
C LEU A 110 1.96 5.67 -9.58
N MET A 111 2.88 5.35 -8.69
CA MET A 111 3.57 6.34 -7.88
C MET A 111 4.78 6.85 -8.65
N GLU A 112 4.87 8.16 -8.81
CA GLU A 112 5.96 8.83 -9.52
C GLU A 112 6.83 9.62 -8.55
N GLY A 113 8.10 9.79 -8.93
CA GLY A 113 9.08 10.58 -8.17
C GLY A 113 9.56 9.86 -6.92
N PHE A 114 10.86 9.62 -6.84
CA PHE A 114 11.48 9.02 -5.66
C PHE A 114 12.81 9.70 -5.38
N SER A 115 12.92 10.28 -4.19
CA SER A 115 14.12 11.01 -3.75
C SER A 115 14.82 10.28 -2.60
N PRO A 116 16.15 10.38 -2.50
CA PRO A 116 16.87 9.91 -1.32
C PRO A 116 16.36 10.57 -0.05
N GLU A 117 15.98 9.77 0.93
CA GLU A 117 15.60 10.24 2.26
C GLU A 117 16.53 9.62 3.31
N PRO A 118 17.59 10.35 3.72
CA PRO A 118 18.57 9.85 4.68
C PRO A 118 17.97 9.45 6.04
N ALA A 119 16.85 10.07 6.45
CA ALA A 119 16.18 9.74 7.70
C ALA A 119 15.59 8.32 7.70
N LEU A 120 15.23 7.77 6.53
CA LEU A 120 14.69 6.40 6.43
C LEU A 120 15.67 5.36 6.97
N GLY A 121 16.96 5.56 6.74
CA GLY A 121 18.01 4.68 7.27
C GLY A 121 18.04 4.61 8.80
N GLN A 122 17.39 5.55 9.49
CA GLN A 122 17.28 5.66 10.96
C GLN A 122 15.88 5.29 11.50
N SER A 123 14.95 4.92 10.63
CA SER A 123 13.60 4.48 11.04
C SER A 123 13.64 3.19 11.87
N ALA A 124 12.63 2.96 12.70
CA ALA A 124 12.49 1.70 13.43
C ALA A 124 12.40 0.48 12.50
N PHE A 125 11.80 0.66 11.32
CA PHE A 125 11.76 -0.35 10.26
C PHE A 125 13.17 -0.66 9.73
N ALA A 126 13.98 0.37 9.44
CA ALA A 126 15.36 0.21 9.02
C ALA A 126 16.24 -0.44 10.10
N GLU A 127 16.10 -0.06 11.36
CA GLU A 127 16.84 -0.67 12.49
C GLU A 127 16.68 -2.20 12.52
N ARG A 128 15.46 -2.69 12.28
CA ARG A 128 15.16 -4.13 12.24
C ARG A 128 15.85 -4.87 11.09
N LEU A 129 16.18 -4.15 10.02
CA LEU A 129 16.79 -4.69 8.80
C LEU A 129 18.32 -4.55 8.79
N ARG A 130 18.89 -3.77 9.71
CA ARG A 130 20.34 -3.53 9.75
C ARG A 130 21.11 -4.81 10.04
N GLN A 131 22.13 -5.04 9.21
CA GLN A 131 23.04 -6.17 9.35
C GLN A 131 24.49 -5.69 9.23
N PRO A 132 25.41 -6.14 10.11
CA PRO A 132 26.82 -5.85 9.95
C PRO A 132 27.34 -6.28 8.58
N GLY A 133 28.10 -5.41 7.92
CA GLY A 133 28.64 -5.69 6.58
C GLY A 133 27.66 -5.45 5.43
N TYR A 134 26.47 -4.90 5.67
CA TYR A 134 25.52 -4.48 4.63
C TYR A 134 25.53 -2.96 4.45
N SER A 135 25.30 -2.52 3.21
CA SER A 135 24.93 -1.14 2.88
C SER A 135 23.41 -1.02 2.83
N MET A 136 22.87 0.15 3.14
CA MET A 136 21.43 0.44 3.12
C MET A 136 21.17 1.79 2.47
N TYR A 137 20.16 1.84 1.61
CA TYR A 137 19.75 3.03 0.87
C TYR A 137 18.22 3.17 0.99
N GLY A 138 17.76 4.39 1.29
CA GLY A 138 16.34 4.71 1.43
C GLY A 138 15.90 5.72 0.39
N LEU A 139 14.78 5.44 -0.28
CA LEU A 139 14.08 6.38 -1.14
C LEU A 139 12.64 6.57 -0.64
N GLN A 140 12.12 7.78 -0.74
CA GLN A 140 10.73 8.11 -0.42
C GLN A 140 10.04 8.68 -1.66
N SER A 141 8.74 8.41 -1.82
CA SER A 141 7.94 9.03 -2.87
C SER A 141 7.88 10.54 -2.72
N ASP A 142 8.01 11.28 -3.83
CA ASP A 142 7.99 12.75 -3.82
C ASP A 142 6.59 13.32 -3.57
N GLY A 143 5.55 12.50 -3.75
CA GLY A 143 4.15 12.86 -3.56
C GLY A 143 3.37 11.79 -2.79
N PHE A 144 2.05 11.99 -2.76
CA PHE A 144 1.10 11.13 -2.07
C PHE A 144 -0.03 10.68 -2.99
N LEU A 145 -0.56 9.49 -2.73
CA LEU A 145 -1.84 9.05 -3.25
C LEU A 145 -2.93 9.37 -2.23
N THR A 146 -3.90 10.20 -2.61
CA THR A 146 -5.01 10.55 -1.72
C THR A 146 -6.09 9.48 -1.77
N VAL A 147 -6.49 8.95 -0.63
CA VAL A 147 -7.59 7.98 -0.50
C VAL A 147 -8.93 8.67 -0.76
N ALA A 148 -9.72 8.08 -1.64
CA ALA A 148 -11.05 8.57 -2.01
C ALA A 148 -12.02 8.53 -0.82
N LYS A 149 -13.04 9.40 -0.86
CA LYS A 149 -14.06 9.42 0.20
C LYS A 149 -15.01 8.23 0.18
N ALA A 150 -15.13 7.55 -0.97
CA ALA A 150 -16.11 6.49 -1.15
C ALA A 150 -15.65 5.20 -0.43
N PRO A 151 -16.50 4.60 0.42
CA PRO A 151 -16.15 3.36 1.09
C PRO A 151 -16.12 2.18 0.10
N GLY A 152 -15.32 1.17 0.41
CA GLY A 152 -15.23 -0.03 -0.40
C GLY A 152 -14.15 -1.00 0.07
N ARG A 153 -14.00 -2.08 -0.69
CA ARG A 153 -12.98 -3.12 -0.50
C ARG A 153 -12.27 -3.40 -1.80
N TRP A 154 -10.97 -3.63 -1.72
CA TRP A 154 -10.13 -3.92 -2.87
C TRP A 154 -9.08 -4.96 -2.52
N ASP A 155 -8.89 -5.96 -3.38
CA ASP A 155 -7.65 -6.74 -3.32
C ASP A 155 -6.54 -5.84 -3.88
N LEU A 156 -5.44 -5.67 -3.16
CA LEU A 156 -4.35 -4.77 -3.55
C LEU A 156 -3.08 -5.55 -3.79
N SER A 157 -2.41 -5.28 -4.91
CA SER A 157 -1.07 -5.80 -5.18
C SER A 157 -0.12 -4.65 -5.45
N PHE A 158 1.07 -4.71 -4.86
CA PHE A 158 2.12 -3.72 -5.04
C PHE A 158 3.27 -4.33 -5.84
N TYR A 159 3.72 -3.62 -6.87
CA TYR A 159 4.84 -4.01 -7.71
C TYR A 159 5.87 -2.89 -7.77
N LEU A 160 7.14 -3.27 -7.62
CA LEU A 160 8.27 -2.36 -7.63
C LEU A 160 9.32 -2.88 -8.60
N THR A 161 9.54 -2.14 -9.68
CA THR A 161 10.65 -2.38 -10.60
C THR A 161 11.78 -1.43 -10.24
N VAL A 162 12.96 -1.99 -9.98
CA VAL A 162 14.18 -1.23 -9.67
C VAL A 162 15.32 -1.59 -10.60
N GLU A 163 16.24 -0.66 -10.75
CA GLU A 163 17.56 -0.88 -11.33
C GLU A 163 18.59 -0.85 -10.20
N LEU A 164 19.29 -1.97 -10.01
CA LEU A 164 20.28 -2.18 -8.96
C LEU A 164 21.66 -1.85 -9.48
N ALA A 165 22.42 -1.04 -8.73
CA ALA A 165 23.80 -0.68 -9.05
C ALA A 165 24.78 -1.51 -8.21
N PHE A 166 25.82 -2.03 -8.89
CA PHE A 166 26.92 -2.74 -8.25
C PHE A 166 28.25 -2.17 -8.76
N ALA A 167 29.20 -1.95 -7.85
CA ALA A 167 30.50 -1.39 -8.16
C ALA A 167 31.22 -2.18 -9.28
N GLY A 168 31.54 -1.49 -10.37
CA GLY A 168 32.26 -2.06 -11.51
C GLY A 168 31.46 -3.08 -12.33
N ARG A 169 30.13 -3.10 -12.23
CA ARG A 169 29.26 -4.01 -12.98
C ARG A 169 28.12 -3.25 -13.66
N GLU A 170 27.57 -3.85 -14.71
CA GLU A 170 26.36 -3.33 -15.35
C GLU A 170 25.17 -3.38 -14.38
N PRO A 171 24.30 -2.35 -14.38
CA PRO A 171 23.10 -2.35 -13.57
C PRO A 171 22.15 -3.51 -13.92
N VAL A 172 21.47 -4.05 -12.92
CA VAL A 172 20.53 -5.16 -13.07
C VAL A 172 19.13 -4.70 -12.74
N ARG A 173 18.17 -4.94 -13.65
CA ARG A 173 16.76 -4.67 -13.37
C ARG A 173 16.10 -5.84 -12.70
N ARG A 174 15.26 -5.53 -11.72
CA ARG A 174 14.50 -6.55 -11.00
C ARG A 174 13.13 -6.04 -10.62
N VAL A 175 12.17 -6.97 -10.60
CA VAL A 175 10.80 -6.73 -10.14
C VAL A 175 10.58 -7.44 -8.82
N TYR A 176 10.07 -6.67 -7.87
CA TYR A 176 9.65 -7.11 -6.55
C TYR A 176 8.16 -6.86 -6.39
N TYR A 177 7.49 -7.62 -5.52
CA TYR A 177 6.07 -7.45 -5.26
C TYR A 177 5.68 -7.88 -3.84
N PHE A 178 4.51 -7.43 -3.40
CA PHE A 178 3.75 -8.06 -2.33
C PHE A 178 2.24 -7.84 -2.58
N ASP A 179 1.38 -8.65 -1.98
CA ASP A 179 -0.06 -8.68 -2.27
C ASP A 179 -0.86 -8.63 -0.95
N PRO A 180 -1.05 -7.46 -0.34
CA PRO A 180 -1.87 -7.31 0.86
C PRO A 180 -3.36 -7.16 0.49
N GLU A 181 -4.27 -7.74 1.26
CA GLU A 181 -5.69 -7.38 1.13
C GLU A 181 -5.91 -5.91 1.59
N SER A 182 -6.88 -5.15 1.04
CA SER A 182 -7.09 -3.73 1.41
C SER A 182 -8.56 -3.27 1.50
N GLU A 183 -8.84 -2.24 2.31
CA GLU A 183 -10.18 -1.76 2.66
C GLU A 183 -10.21 -0.25 2.96
N VAL A 184 -11.33 0.42 2.70
CA VAL A 184 -11.62 1.80 3.17
C VAL A 184 -12.87 1.78 4.06
N GLY A 185 -12.76 2.27 5.30
CA GLY A 185 -13.86 2.30 6.28
C GLY A 185 -14.15 0.95 6.96
N ASP A 186 -15.41 0.63 7.32
CA ASP A 186 -15.78 -0.70 7.86
C ASP A 186 -15.92 -1.79 6.77
N GLY A 187 -15.57 -1.42 5.54
CA GLY A 187 -15.58 -2.29 4.39
C GLY A 187 -16.97 -2.70 3.90
N GLY A 188 -18.06 -2.11 4.42
CA GLY A 188 -19.42 -2.36 3.94
C GLY A 188 -19.76 -3.85 3.82
N HIS A 189 -20.33 -4.44 4.87
CA HIS A 189 -20.84 -5.81 4.75
C HIS A 189 -22.00 -5.88 3.74
N PRO A 190 -22.07 -6.91 2.88
CA PRO A 190 -23.27 -7.16 2.10
C PRO A 190 -24.43 -7.31 3.09
N THR A 191 -25.36 -6.37 3.10
CA THR A 191 -26.57 -6.53 3.88
C THR A 191 -27.41 -7.56 3.17
N ASP A 192 -27.54 -8.75 3.76
CA ASP A 192 -28.54 -9.72 3.34
C ASP A 192 -29.88 -8.99 3.37
N GLY A 193 -30.47 -8.75 2.19
CA GLY A 193 -31.81 -8.19 2.01
C GLY A 193 -32.92 -9.12 2.50
N GLY A 194 -32.71 -9.80 3.62
CA GLY A 194 -33.65 -10.68 4.30
C GLY A 194 -34.73 -9.84 4.98
N GLY A 195 -35.76 -9.49 4.21
CA GLY A 195 -37.01 -9.00 4.74
C GLY A 195 -37.62 -10.00 5.73
N ARG A 196 -37.32 -9.86 7.02
CA ARG A 196 -38.13 -10.47 8.08
C ARG A 196 -39.40 -9.64 8.21
N ARG A 197 -40.45 -10.05 7.48
CA ARG A 197 -41.83 -9.77 7.85
C ARG A 197 -42.10 -10.43 9.20
N THR A 198 -41.98 -9.69 10.29
CA THR A 198 -42.58 -10.06 11.57
C THR A 198 -44.07 -9.77 11.48
N GLN A 199 -44.89 -10.80 11.31
CA GLN A 199 -46.31 -10.70 11.61
C GLN A 199 -46.49 -10.52 13.13
N PRO A 200 -47.44 -9.69 13.59
CA PRO A 200 -47.79 -9.64 15.00
C PRO A 200 -48.55 -10.91 15.37
N ARG A 201 -48.07 -11.65 16.38
CA ARG A 201 -48.87 -12.69 17.04
C ARG A 201 -49.91 -12.00 17.93
N LYS A 202 -51.16 -12.45 17.77
CA LYS A 202 -52.31 -12.14 18.64
C LYS A 202 -52.09 -12.62 20.06
#